data_AF-A0A9P5NUN2-F1
#
_entry.id   AF-A0A9P5NUN2-F1
#
_cell.length_a   1.000
_cell.length_b   1.000
_cell.length_c   1.000
_cell.angle_alpha   90.00
_cell.angle_beta   90.00
_cell.angle_gamma   90.00
#
_symmetry.space_group_name_H-M   'P 1'
#
loop_
_entity.id
_entity.type
_entity.pdbx_description
1 polymer ?
#
loop_
_entity_poly.entity_id
_entity_poly.type
_entity_poly.pdbx_seq_one_letter_code
_entity_poly.pdbx_strand_id
1 'polypeptide(L)'
;PLNYSEPNGREATIAIIRNPSKFKEGSKFYRGPVLFNPGCPGSSGVDMIAGQKGGSFNAILGPQFDIVACDPRGFKVLTPCFVLRNRRRTRTVWTTIGVVSTTKEGITRTWARFKVLGEVAAETDNGYLRLNTENTARDMLSIAQAPGTEKYSIRDFRIFLLVVQ
;
A
#
# COMPACT_ATOMS: atom_id res chain seq x y z
N PRO A 1 -7.17 3.90 12.50
CA PRO A 1 -6.36 4.92 13.24
C PRO A 1 -4.93 5.03 12.66
N LEU A 2 -4.31 6.20 12.80
CA LEU A 2 -2.92 6.43 12.40
C LEU A 2 -1.95 5.67 13.32
N ASN A 3 -2.18 5.74 14.63
CA ASN A 3 -1.45 4.97 15.63
C ASN A 3 -2.40 3.93 16.24
N TYR A 4 -2.11 2.63 16.10
CA TYR A 4 -2.96 1.59 16.67
C TYR A 4 -2.89 1.53 18.21
N SER A 5 -1.85 2.09 18.83
CA SER A 5 -1.78 2.28 20.29
C SER A 5 -2.63 3.46 20.78
N GLU A 6 -3.10 4.32 19.87
CA GLU A 6 -3.99 5.47 20.15
C GLU A 6 -5.21 5.42 19.20
N PRO A 7 -6.15 4.49 19.41
CA PRO A 7 -7.23 4.21 18.45
C PRO A 7 -8.16 5.40 18.20
N ASN A 8 -8.29 6.32 19.17
CA ASN A 8 -9.11 7.53 19.06
C ASN A 8 -8.29 8.77 18.64
N GLY A 9 -7.04 8.57 18.23
CA GLY A 9 -6.15 9.65 17.80
C GLY A 9 -6.40 10.07 16.35
N ARG A 10 -5.33 10.58 15.70
CA ARG A 10 -5.38 10.94 14.28
C ARG A 10 -5.74 9.74 13.42
N GLU A 11 -6.42 9.98 12.31
CA GLU A 11 -6.80 8.95 11.35
C GLU A 11 -5.83 8.89 10.16
N ALA A 12 -5.79 7.72 9.53
CA ALA A 12 -5.13 7.51 8.25
C ALA A 12 -6.21 7.21 7.21
N THR A 13 -6.03 7.72 6.00
CA THR A 13 -6.94 7.44 4.88
C THR A 13 -6.31 6.39 3.98
N ILE A 14 -7.09 5.40 3.57
CA ILE A 14 -6.64 4.30 2.70
C ILE A 14 -7.54 4.26 1.48
N ALA A 15 -6.93 4.27 0.29
CA ALA A 15 -7.67 4.08 -0.96
C ALA A 15 -7.87 2.58 -1.19
N ILE A 16 -9.09 2.23 -1.56
CA ILE A 16 -9.51 0.86 -1.86
C ILE A 16 -10.20 0.88 -3.22
N ILE A 17 -9.97 -0.16 -4.01
CA ILE A 17 -10.68 -0.42 -5.26
C ILE A 17 -11.21 -1.86 -5.26
N ARG A 18 -12.38 -2.05 -5.87
CA ARG A 18 -12.99 -3.37 -6.10
C ARG A 18 -13.19 -3.56 -7.60
N ASN A 19 -12.62 -4.62 -8.15
CA ASN A 19 -12.99 -5.15 -9.45
C ASN A 19 -13.98 -6.30 -9.22
N PRO A 20 -15.25 -6.14 -9.59
CA PRO A 20 -16.28 -7.09 -9.24
C PRO A 20 -16.16 -8.43 -9.99
N SER A 21 -16.60 -9.48 -9.33
CA SER A 21 -16.85 -10.79 -9.93
C SER A 21 -17.78 -10.67 -11.14
N LYS A 22 -17.65 -11.59 -12.11
CA LYS A 22 -18.65 -11.69 -13.20
C LYS A 22 -19.98 -12.26 -12.69
N PHE A 23 -19.99 -12.87 -11.50
CA PHE A 23 -21.19 -13.40 -10.86
C PHE A 23 -21.61 -12.48 -9.71
N LYS A 24 -22.91 -12.17 -9.62
CA LYS A 24 -23.46 -11.38 -8.52
C LYS A 24 -23.36 -12.11 -7.18
N GLU A 25 -23.26 -11.35 -6.10
CA GLU A 25 -23.42 -11.86 -4.73
C GLU A 25 -24.74 -12.66 -4.63
N GLY A 26 -24.69 -13.83 -3.97
CA GLY A 26 -25.80 -14.79 -3.89
C GLY A 26 -25.88 -15.82 -5.02
N SER A 27 -25.12 -15.64 -6.11
CA SER A 27 -24.97 -16.68 -7.14
C SER A 27 -24.22 -17.89 -6.58
N LYS A 28 -24.61 -19.11 -6.97
CA LYS A 28 -23.89 -20.36 -6.65
C LYS A 28 -22.44 -20.38 -7.15
N PHE A 29 -22.12 -19.51 -8.11
CA PHE A 29 -20.77 -19.38 -8.69
C PHE A 29 -19.95 -18.28 -8.04
N TYR A 30 -20.55 -17.41 -7.24
CA TYR A 30 -19.82 -16.35 -6.53
C TYR A 30 -19.05 -16.95 -5.35
N ARG A 31 -17.77 -16.59 -5.22
CA ARG A 31 -16.87 -17.19 -4.21
C ARG A 31 -16.36 -16.19 -3.16
N GLY A 32 -16.89 -14.97 -3.14
CA GLY A 32 -16.51 -13.95 -2.17
C GLY A 32 -15.40 -13.02 -2.67
N PRO A 33 -15.00 -12.06 -1.83
CA PRO A 33 -13.92 -11.15 -2.13
C PRO A 33 -12.54 -11.74 -1.79
N VAL A 34 -11.52 -11.32 -2.55
CA VAL A 34 -10.10 -11.61 -2.32
C VAL A 34 -9.36 -10.30 -2.15
N LEU A 35 -8.69 -10.13 -0.99
CA LEU A 35 -7.90 -8.94 -0.70
C LEU A 35 -6.50 -9.15 -1.24
N PHE A 36 -6.07 -8.25 -2.11
CA PHE A 36 -4.78 -8.28 -2.77
C PHE A 36 -3.91 -7.10 -2.32
N ASN A 37 -2.64 -7.39 -2.03
CA ASN A 37 -1.60 -6.40 -1.79
C ASN A 37 -0.40 -6.71 -2.71
N PRO A 38 -0.03 -5.82 -3.65
CA PRO A 38 1.02 -6.07 -4.64
C PRO A 38 2.43 -6.25 -4.08
N GLY A 39 2.64 -6.02 -2.78
CA GLY A 39 3.98 -6.06 -2.19
C GLY A 39 4.84 -4.87 -2.63
N CYS A 40 6.10 -4.87 -2.13
CA CYS A 40 7.06 -3.76 -2.15
C CYS A 40 6.52 -2.42 -1.60
N PRO A 41 7.26 -1.70 -0.76
CA PRO A 41 6.90 -0.32 -0.46
C PRO A 41 7.04 0.51 -1.74
N GLY A 42 5.91 0.89 -2.36
CA GLY A 42 5.93 1.75 -3.55
C GLY A 42 4.98 1.39 -4.69
N SER A 43 4.27 0.25 -4.61
CA SER A 43 3.32 -0.16 -5.65
C SER A 43 1.87 0.17 -5.26
N SER A 44 1.09 0.71 -6.19
CA SER A 44 -0.35 0.98 -5.99
C SER A 44 -1.15 -0.28 -6.31
N GLY A 45 -1.86 -0.82 -5.33
CA GLY A 45 -2.89 -1.82 -5.59
C GLY A 45 -4.04 -1.22 -6.41
N VAL A 46 -4.35 0.05 -6.16
CA VAL A 46 -5.42 0.77 -6.87
C VAL A 46 -5.11 0.91 -8.35
N ASP A 47 -3.93 1.40 -8.73
CA ASP A 47 -3.55 1.52 -10.16
C ASP A 47 -3.50 0.17 -10.83
N MET A 48 -3.06 -0.87 -10.11
CA MET A 48 -2.92 -2.19 -10.70
C MET A 48 -4.28 -2.77 -11.09
N ILE A 49 -5.31 -2.55 -10.28
CA ILE A 49 -6.67 -2.99 -10.58
C ILE A 49 -7.37 -2.04 -11.57
N ALA A 50 -7.17 -0.72 -11.44
CA ALA A 50 -7.77 0.28 -12.33
C ALA A 50 -7.19 0.23 -13.76
N GLY A 51 -5.93 -0.18 -13.92
CA GLY A 51 -5.28 -0.37 -15.21
C GLY A 51 -5.62 -1.71 -15.88
N GLN A 52 -4.88 -2.05 -16.92
CA GLN A 52 -5.14 -3.25 -17.75
C GLN A 52 -5.01 -4.60 -17.02
N LYS A 53 -4.43 -4.64 -15.80
CA LYS A 53 -4.22 -5.90 -15.05
C LYS A 53 -5.46 -6.40 -14.30
N GLY A 54 -6.56 -5.64 -14.23
CA GLY A 54 -7.83 -6.14 -13.70
C GLY A 54 -8.31 -7.42 -14.41
N GLY A 55 -8.05 -7.54 -15.71
CA GLY A 55 -8.34 -8.75 -16.49
C GLY A 55 -7.39 -9.93 -16.18
N SER A 56 -6.14 -9.67 -15.82
CA SER A 56 -5.14 -10.71 -15.51
C SER A 56 -5.49 -11.46 -14.23
N PHE A 57 -6.08 -10.79 -13.23
CA PHE A 57 -6.54 -11.47 -12.01
C PHE A 57 -7.66 -12.45 -12.27
N ASN A 58 -8.59 -12.14 -13.19
CA ASN A 58 -9.63 -13.09 -13.60
C ASN A 58 -9.05 -14.33 -14.30
N ALA A 59 -7.88 -14.22 -14.94
CA ALA A 59 -7.20 -15.38 -15.51
C ALA A 59 -6.50 -16.24 -14.45
N ILE A 60 -6.03 -15.63 -13.35
CA ILE A 60 -5.32 -16.34 -12.26
C ILE A 60 -6.31 -16.95 -11.26
N LEU A 61 -7.26 -16.15 -10.79
CA LEU A 61 -8.21 -16.52 -9.73
C LEU A 61 -9.54 -17.05 -10.27
N GLY A 62 -9.83 -16.78 -11.54
CA GLY A 62 -11.14 -17.06 -12.14
C GLY A 62 -12.14 -15.91 -11.98
N PRO A 63 -13.25 -15.93 -12.74
CA PRO A 63 -14.26 -14.87 -12.75
C PRO A 63 -15.21 -14.85 -11.54
N GLN A 64 -14.97 -15.71 -10.53
CA GLN A 64 -15.88 -15.92 -9.39
C GLN A 64 -15.68 -14.97 -8.21
N PHE A 65 -14.57 -14.26 -8.16
CA PHE A 65 -14.15 -13.46 -7.03
C PHE A 65 -14.28 -11.98 -7.30
N ASP A 66 -14.61 -11.20 -6.27
CA ASP A 66 -14.29 -9.78 -6.28
C ASP A 66 -12.82 -9.61 -5.94
N ILE A 67 -12.08 -8.89 -6.76
CA ILE A 67 -10.69 -8.54 -6.44
C ILE A 67 -10.71 -7.18 -5.77
N VAL A 68 -10.33 -7.15 -4.50
CA VAL A 68 -10.21 -5.93 -3.71
C VAL A 68 -8.73 -5.64 -3.53
N ALA A 69 -8.30 -4.42 -3.82
CA ALA A 69 -6.94 -3.99 -3.55
C ALA A 69 -6.95 -2.67 -2.80
N CYS A 70 -5.94 -2.45 -1.97
CA CYS A 70 -5.73 -1.20 -1.26
C CYS A 70 -4.32 -0.68 -1.50
N ASP A 71 -4.18 0.64 -1.48
CA ASP A 71 -2.87 1.27 -1.40
C ASP A 71 -2.46 1.33 0.08
N PRO A 72 -1.24 0.89 0.45
CA PRO A 72 -0.75 1.06 1.81
C PRO A 72 -0.83 2.53 2.26
N ARG A 73 -1.09 2.76 3.55
CA ARG A 73 -0.92 4.08 4.18
C ARG A 73 0.41 4.70 3.76
N GLY A 74 0.49 6.02 3.60
CA GLY A 74 1.73 6.65 3.14
C GLY A 74 1.88 6.80 1.64
N PHE A 75 1.12 6.02 0.87
CA PHE A 75 1.31 5.93 -0.57
C PHE A 75 0.48 6.96 -1.34
N LYS A 76 1.07 7.58 -2.37
CA LYS A 76 0.47 8.68 -3.15
C LYS A 76 -0.10 9.78 -2.27
N VAL A 77 -1.39 10.13 -2.40
CA VAL A 77 -2.08 11.22 -1.69
C VAL A 77 -2.73 10.76 -0.39
N LEU A 78 -2.50 9.52 0.04
CA LEU A 78 -3.00 9.01 1.30
C LEU A 78 -2.31 9.70 2.48
N THR A 79 -3.07 9.92 3.55
CA THR A 79 -2.59 10.65 4.74
C THR A 79 -2.21 9.64 5.84
N PRO A 80 -1.04 9.78 6.49
CA PRO A 80 0.07 10.69 6.19
C PRO A 80 0.70 10.34 4.84
N CYS A 81 1.23 11.35 4.15
CA CYS A 81 1.73 11.23 2.78
C CYS A 81 3.27 11.20 2.81
N PHE A 82 3.89 10.12 2.34
CA PHE A 82 5.34 10.05 2.24
C PHE A 82 5.84 10.77 0.98
N VAL A 83 6.23 12.04 1.13
CA VAL A 83 6.69 12.87 0.01
C VAL A 83 8.14 13.32 0.20
N LEU A 84 9.08 12.39 0.11
CA LEU A 84 10.47 12.75 -0.20
C LEU A 84 10.65 13.10 -1.70
N ARG A 85 9.64 12.91 -2.54
CA ARG A 85 9.75 13.07 -4.00
C ARG A 85 9.62 14.52 -4.52
N ASN A 86 8.90 15.40 -3.81
CA ASN A 86 8.57 16.77 -4.29
C ASN A 86 9.39 17.91 -3.68
N ARG A 87 10.27 17.67 -2.70
CA ARG A 87 11.21 18.71 -2.27
C ARG A 87 12.41 18.73 -3.21
N ARG A 88 12.76 19.91 -3.74
CA ARG A 88 13.98 20.11 -4.57
C ARG A 88 15.23 19.51 -3.92
N ARG A 89 15.31 19.51 -2.58
CA ARG A 89 16.43 18.97 -1.80
C ARG A 89 16.51 17.43 -1.77
N THR A 90 15.40 16.72 -1.91
CA THR A 90 15.33 15.25 -1.73
C THR A 90 15.15 14.50 -3.04
N ARG A 91 14.70 15.17 -4.12
CA ARG A 91 14.55 14.55 -5.43
C ARG A 91 15.87 13.99 -5.96
N THR A 92 16.96 14.75 -5.82
CA THR A 92 18.30 14.29 -6.21
C THR A 92 18.79 13.12 -5.35
N VAL A 93 18.48 13.10 -4.05
CA VAL A 93 18.87 11.99 -3.17
C VAL A 93 18.16 10.71 -3.57
N TRP A 94 16.85 10.76 -3.79
CA TRP A 94 16.04 9.60 -4.19
C TRP A 94 16.45 9.01 -5.55
N THR A 95 16.77 9.87 -6.54
CA THR A 95 17.19 9.41 -7.89
C THR A 95 18.64 8.94 -7.95
N THR A 96 19.43 9.14 -6.90
CA THR A 96 20.85 8.74 -6.85
C THR A 96 21.09 7.56 -5.91
N ILE A 97 20.03 6.96 -5.35
CA ILE A 97 20.11 5.63 -4.73
C ILE A 97 20.19 4.61 -5.88
N GLY A 98 21.38 4.46 -6.43
CA GLY A 98 21.74 3.51 -7.47
C GLY A 98 23.01 2.76 -7.05
N VAL A 99 23.73 2.20 -8.03
CA VAL A 99 24.98 1.46 -7.77
C VAL A 99 25.92 2.31 -6.91
N VAL A 100 26.22 1.79 -5.71
CA VAL A 100 27.12 2.44 -4.76
C VAL A 100 28.55 2.11 -5.16
N SER A 101 29.38 3.12 -5.35
CA SER A 101 30.83 2.91 -5.50
C SER A 101 31.37 2.24 -4.23
N THR A 102 32.09 1.12 -4.40
CA THR A 102 32.70 0.36 -3.31
C THR A 102 33.99 1.00 -2.78
N THR A 103 34.41 2.13 -3.37
CA THR A 103 35.53 2.93 -2.83
C THR A 103 35.17 3.53 -1.47
N LYS A 104 36.19 3.83 -0.66
CA LYS A 104 36.01 4.46 0.66
C LYS A 104 35.25 5.78 0.57
N GLU A 105 35.54 6.58 -0.44
CA GLU A 105 34.87 7.85 -0.74
C GLU A 105 33.42 7.62 -1.17
N GLY A 106 33.17 6.58 -1.97
CA GLY A 106 31.84 6.17 -2.41
C GLY A 106 30.91 5.79 -1.26
N ILE A 107 31.41 4.94 -0.36
CA ILE A 107 30.70 4.53 0.86
C ILE A 107 30.45 5.73 1.77
N THR A 108 31.49 6.55 2.04
CA THR A 108 31.38 7.71 2.92
C THR A 108 30.37 8.73 2.40
N ARG A 109 30.40 9.01 1.09
CA ARG A 109 29.44 9.92 0.43
C ARG A 109 28.02 9.38 0.48
N THR A 110 27.85 8.08 0.29
CA THR A 110 26.53 7.42 0.34
C THR A 110 25.97 7.44 1.75
N TRP A 111 26.79 7.13 2.76
CA TRP A 111 26.42 7.21 4.16
C TRP A 111 25.97 8.63 4.55
N ALA A 112 26.75 9.65 4.20
CA ALA A 112 26.39 11.04 4.47
C ALA A 112 25.05 11.44 3.82
N ARG A 113 24.79 10.98 2.58
CA ARG A 113 23.50 11.18 1.90
C ARG A 113 22.34 10.53 2.65
N PHE A 114 22.49 9.29 3.13
CA PHE A 114 21.45 8.61 3.89
C PHE A 114 21.19 9.27 5.25
N LYS A 115 22.21 9.83 5.91
CA LYS A 115 22.01 10.65 7.11
C LYS A 115 21.15 11.87 6.84
N VAL A 116 21.50 12.66 5.83
CA VAL A 116 20.71 13.84 5.42
C VAL A 116 19.29 13.43 5.01
N LEU A 117 19.13 12.29 4.32
CA LEU A 117 17.81 11.77 3.97
C LEU A 117 16.97 11.45 5.21
N GLY A 118 17.58 10.80 6.21
CA GLY A 118 16.96 10.47 7.49
C GLY A 118 16.56 11.72 8.27
N GLU A 119 17.41 12.74 8.31
CA GLU A 119 17.12 14.03 8.93
C GLU A 119 15.93 14.73 8.26
N VAL A 120 15.92 14.82 6.94
CA VAL A 120 14.80 15.43 6.20
C VAL A 120 13.50 14.63 6.39
N ALA A 121 13.59 13.30 6.45
CA ALA A 121 12.44 12.45 6.74
C ALA A 121 11.90 12.70 8.16
N ALA A 122 12.77 12.86 9.15
CA ALA A 122 12.39 13.17 10.53
C ALA A 122 11.77 14.56 10.68
N GLU A 123 12.34 15.59 10.03
CA GLU A 123 11.78 16.95 10.00
C GLU A 123 10.37 17.01 9.39
N THR A 124 10.06 16.07 8.51
CA THR A 124 8.78 16.00 7.80
C THR A 124 7.86 14.89 8.33
N ASP A 125 8.20 14.31 9.49
CA ASP A 125 7.39 13.27 10.11
C ASP A 125 6.05 13.83 10.59
N ASN A 126 5.02 13.61 9.77
CA ASN A 126 3.62 13.87 10.13
C ASN A 126 2.88 12.57 10.48
N GLY A 127 3.59 11.50 10.83
CA GLY A 127 3.07 10.14 10.94
C GLY A 127 3.78 9.13 10.03
N TYR A 128 4.82 9.55 9.31
CA TYR A 128 5.67 8.72 8.48
C TYR A 128 6.29 7.54 9.24
N LEU A 129 6.73 7.75 10.48
CA LEU A 129 7.31 6.68 11.30
C LEU A 129 6.33 5.53 11.59
N ARG A 130 5.05 5.70 11.26
CA ARG A 130 3.98 4.72 11.45
C ARG A 130 3.62 3.98 10.14
N LEU A 131 4.40 4.17 9.07
CA LEU A 131 4.30 3.46 7.78
C LEU A 131 5.10 2.16 7.79
N ASN A 132 4.77 1.26 8.71
CA ASN A 132 5.42 -0.05 8.81
C ASN A 132 4.46 -1.16 8.36
N THR A 133 5.04 -2.34 8.12
CA THR A 133 4.29 -3.52 7.66
C THR A 133 3.26 -3.96 8.69
N GLU A 134 3.55 -3.82 9.99
CA GLU A 134 2.66 -4.18 11.08
C GLU A 134 1.35 -3.38 11.03
N ASN A 135 1.44 -2.06 10.93
CA ASN A 135 0.28 -1.18 10.82
C ASN A 135 -0.47 -1.41 9.50
N THR A 136 0.25 -1.65 8.40
CA THR A 136 -0.37 -2.00 7.12
C THR A 136 -1.15 -3.32 7.21
N ALA A 137 -0.63 -4.33 7.93
CA ALA A 137 -1.33 -5.59 8.15
C ALA A 137 -2.60 -5.40 9.00
N ARG A 138 -2.54 -4.56 10.04
CA ARG A 138 -3.72 -4.20 10.83
C ARG A 138 -4.77 -3.45 10.02
N ASP A 139 -4.35 -2.62 9.07
CA ASP A 139 -5.28 -1.97 8.14
C ASP A 139 -5.98 -2.98 7.25
N MET A 140 -5.23 -3.91 6.67
CA MET A 140 -5.80 -4.98 5.83
C MET A 140 -6.78 -5.85 6.63
N LEU A 141 -6.47 -6.13 7.90
CA LEU A 141 -7.38 -6.83 8.80
C LEU A 141 -8.65 -6.01 9.08
N SER A 142 -8.51 -4.71 9.33
CA SER A 142 -9.64 -3.81 9.56
C SER A 142 -10.54 -3.70 8.32
N ILE A 143 -9.95 -3.64 7.13
CA ILE A 143 -10.67 -3.71 5.85
C ILE A 143 -11.39 -5.05 5.74
N ALA A 144 -10.74 -6.15 6.12
CA ALA A 144 -11.32 -7.47 5.99
C ALA A 144 -12.49 -7.75 6.93
N GLN A 145 -12.52 -7.06 8.07
CA GLN A 145 -13.55 -7.16 9.10
C GLN A 145 -14.62 -6.06 8.99
N ALA A 146 -14.42 -5.08 8.10
CA ALA A 146 -15.30 -3.93 7.99
C ALA A 146 -16.72 -4.38 7.63
N PRO A 147 -17.75 -4.04 8.42
CA PRO A 147 -19.12 -4.35 8.04
C PRO A 147 -19.42 -3.69 6.69
N GLY A 148 -19.80 -4.51 5.72
CA GLY A 148 -20.19 -4.06 4.38
C GLY A 148 -21.05 -2.80 4.41
N THR A 149 -20.67 -1.80 3.62
CA THR A 149 -21.43 -0.56 3.39
C THR A 149 -22.29 -0.72 2.13
N GLU A 150 -23.29 0.14 1.92
CA GLU A 150 -24.10 0.18 0.68
C GLU A 150 -23.26 0.24 -0.61
N LYS A 151 -22.05 0.80 -0.54
CA LYS A 151 -21.14 0.91 -1.68
C LYS A 151 -20.21 -0.29 -1.85
N TYR A 152 -19.89 -1.00 -0.77
CA TYR A 152 -19.03 -2.18 -0.78
C TYR A 152 -19.42 -3.12 0.37
N SER A 153 -20.04 -4.26 0.05
CA SER A 153 -20.13 -5.38 0.98
C SER A 153 -18.77 -6.07 1.06
N ILE A 154 -18.15 -6.06 2.24
CA ILE A 154 -16.82 -6.62 2.46
C ILE A 154 -16.93 -7.56 3.68
N ARG A 155 -17.32 -8.81 3.45
CA ARG A 155 -17.39 -9.84 4.49
C ARG A 155 -16.74 -11.12 3.97
N ASP A 156 -16.19 -11.91 4.88
CA ASP A 156 -15.65 -13.24 4.61
C ASP A 156 -14.51 -13.29 3.57
N PHE A 157 -13.52 -12.41 3.72
CA PHE A 157 -12.30 -12.54 2.91
C PHE A 157 -11.63 -13.88 3.15
N ARG A 158 -11.31 -14.55 2.05
CA ARG A 158 -10.18 -15.46 2.03
C ARG A 158 -8.95 -14.60 1.78
N ILE A 159 -8.14 -14.38 2.81
CA ILE A 159 -6.87 -13.66 2.68
C ILE A 159 -5.92 -14.57 1.89
N PHE A 160 -5.85 -14.34 0.58
CA PHE A 160 -4.74 -14.83 -0.22
C PHE A 160 -3.70 -13.71 -0.26
N LEU A 161 -2.71 -13.81 0.62
CA LEU A 161 -1.55 -12.94 0.57
C LEU A 161 -0.69 -13.34 -0.63
N LEU A 162 -1.10 -12.89 -1.82
CA LEU A 162 -0.35 -13.16 -3.04
C LEU A 162 0.77 -12.11 -3.15
N VAL A 163 1.86 -12.37 -2.44
CA VAL A 163 3.10 -11.60 -2.61
C VAL A 163 3.69 -12.04 -3.94
N VAL A 164 3.49 -11.24 -4.98
CA VAL A 164 4.24 -11.41 -6.23
C VAL A 164 5.65 -10.86 -5.97
N GLN A 165 6.61 -11.75 -5.75
CA GLN A 165 8.04 -11.41 -5.78
C GLN A 165 8.54 -11.28 -7.21
#